data_AF-A0A8S9HDQ2-F1
#
_entry.id   AF-A0A8S9HDQ2-F1
#
_cell.length_a   1.000
_cell.length_b   1.000
_cell.length_c   1.000
_cell.angle_alpha   90.00
_cell.angle_beta   90.00
_cell.angle_gamma   90.00
#
_symmetry.space_group_name_H-M   'P 1'
#
loop_
_entity.id
_entity.type
_entity.pdbx_description
1 polymer ?
#
loop_
_entity_poly.entity_id
_entity_poly.type
_entity_poly.pdbx_seq_one_letter_code
_entity_poly.pdbx_strand_id
1 'polypeptide(L)' 'MERSRGTSFNQQEDELLCHVYLEVSQDPITSNNQTFKTLWDKITKSYNAKKKRWEVRRKRSLRVEWILFYMLLET' A
#
# COMPACT_ATOMS: atom_id res chain seq x y z
N MET A 1 -25.82 -10.33 4.05
CA MET A 1 -25.02 -9.73 2.97
C MET A 1 -23.56 -10.04 3.24
N GLU A 2 -23.07 -11.15 2.71
CA GLU A 2 -21.67 -11.54 2.83
C GLU A 2 -20.87 -10.60 1.94
N ARG A 3 -20.21 -9.61 2.56
CA ARG A 3 -19.19 -8.82 1.86
C ARG A 3 -18.06 -9.80 1.60
N SER A 4 -18.02 -10.39 0.41
CA SER A 4 -16.87 -11.17 -0.07
C SER A 4 -15.63 -10.32 0.20
N ARG A 5 -14.88 -10.69 1.24
CA ARG A 5 -13.60 -10.06 1.56
C ARG A 5 -12.75 -10.35 0.34
N GLY A 6 -12.33 -9.30 -0.37
CA GLY A 6 -11.42 -9.48 -1.51
C GLY A 6 -10.24 -10.35 -1.06
N THR A 7 -9.70 -11.16 -1.97
CA THR A 7 -8.59 -12.09 -1.73
C THR A 7 -7.60 -11.50 -0.74
N SER A 8 -7.41 -12.18 0.39
CA SER A 8 -6.50 -11.76 1.46
C SER A 8 -5.14 -11.39 0.86
N PHE A 9 -4.53 -10.32 1.36
CA PHE A 9 -3.14 -10.05 1.02
C PHE A 9 -2.30 -11.26 1.43
N ASN A 10 -1.37 -11.64 0.57
CA ASN A 10 -0.38 -12.65 0.90
C ASN A 10 0.91 -11.97 1.37
N GLN A 11 1.77 -12.71 2.06
CA GLN A 11 3.01 -12.18 2.60
C GLN A 11 3.88 -11.46 1.56
N GLN A 12 3.93 -11.92 0.31
CA GLN A 12 4.70 -11.26 -0.75
C GLN A 12 4.07 -9.93 -1.20
N GLU A 13 2.74 -9.81 -1.14
CA GLU A 13 2.03 -8.55 -1.37
C GLU A 13 2.33 -7.56 -0.24
N ASP A 14 2.38 -8.02 1.01
CA ASP A 14 2.74 -7.18 2.16
C ASP A 14 4.19 -6.71 2.10
N GLU A 15 5.13 -7.60 1.79
CA GLU A 15 6.54 -7.25 1.57
C GLU A 15 6.72 -6.22 0.45
N LEU A 16 5.98 -6.38 -0.66
CA LEU A 16 5.99 -5.40 -1.73
C LEU A 16 5.39 -4.05 -1.28
N LEU A 17 4.30 -4.08 -0.52
CA LEU A 17 3.65 -2.88 -0.01
C LEU A 17 4.60 -2.10 0.93
N CYS A 18 5.31 -2.79 1.83
CA CYS A 18 6.35 -2.20 2.68
C CYS A 18 7.48 -1.55 1.87
N HIS A 19 8.03 -2.27 0.89
CA HIS A 19 9.10 -1.73 0.04
C HIS A 19 8.65 -0.49 -0.73
N VAL A 20 7.46 -0.52 -1.33
CA VAL A 20 6.92 0.61 -2.08
C VAL A 20 6.64 1.79 -1.16
N TYR A 21 6.10 1.55 0.03
CA TYR A 21 5.87 2.61 1.01
C TYR A 21 7.18 3.29 1.42
N LEU A 22 8.23 2.51 1.76
CA LEU A 22 9.53 3.03 2.13
C LEU A 22 10.17 3.84 1.00
N GLU A 23 10.14 3.32 -0.22
CA GLU A 23 10.67 4.03 -1.40
C GLU A 23 9.98 5.37 -1.62
N VAL A 24 8.65 5.41 -1.57
CA VAL A 24 7.88 6.65 -1.79
C VAL A 24 8.01 7.59 -0.59
N SER A 25 8.10 7.07 0.63
CA SER A 25 8.25 7.88 1.85
C SER A 25 9.64 8.48 2.00
N GLN A 26 10.68 7.83 1.47
CA GLN A 26 12.06 8.30 1.53
C GLN A 26 12.47 9.12 0.30
N ASP A 27 11.62 9.21 -0.73
CA ASP A 27 11.89 9.98 -1.93
C ASP A 27 11.97 11.48 -1.59
N PRO A 28 13.18 12.10 -1.69
CA PRO A 28 13.43 13.47 -1.25
C PRO A 28 12.79 14.51 -2.18
N ILE A 29 12.48 14.15 -3.44
CA ILE A 29 11.81 15.02 -4.41
C ILE A 29 10.35 15.23 -4.01
N THR A 30 9.78 14.29 -3.26
CA THR A 30 8.41 14.34 -2.74
C THR A 30 8.21 15.01 -1.40
N SER A 31 9.30 15.39 -0.71
CA SER A 31 9.20 15.93 0.65
C SER A 31 8.57 17.34 0.73
N ASN A 32 8.44 18.05 -0.40
CA ASN A 32 7.78 19.35 -0.43
C ASN A 32 6.26 19.20 -0.66
N ASN A 33 5.48 19.26 0.42
CA ASN A 33 4.02 19.42 0.43
C ASN A 33 3.15 18.26 -0.11
N GLN A 34 3.53 17.00 0.09
CA GLN A 34 2.59 15.91 -0.16
C GLN A 34 1.51 15.80 0.92
N THR A 35 0.27 16.12 0.56
CA THR A 35 -0.87 15.66 1.35
C THR A 35 -0.90 14.12 1.37
N PHE A 36 -1.35 13.53 2.48
CA PHE A 36 -1.51 12.07 2.65
C PHE A 36 -2.24 11.41 1.47
N LYS A 37 -3.12 12.14 0.79
CA LYS A 37 -3.83 11.70 -0.42
C LYS A 37 -2.88 11.45 -1.61
N THR A 38 -1.89 12.31 -1.81
CA THR A 38 -0.90 12.23 -2.89
C THR A 38 0.11 11.10 -2.66
N LEU A 39 0.51 10.90 -1.40
CA LEU A 39 1.39 9.78 -1.01
C LEU A 39 0.78 8.44 -1.42
N TRP A 40 -0.47 8.19 -1.02
CA TRP A 40 -1.18 6.95 -1.36
C TRP A 40 -1.45 6.78 -2.86
N ASP A 41 -1.56 7.88 -3.62
CA ASP A 41 -1.68 7.82 -5.07
C ASP A 41 -0.40 7.28 -5.72
N LYS A 42 0.76 7.76 -5.24
CA LYS A 42 2.08 7.27 -5.68
C LYS A 42 2.32 5.83 -5.26
N ILE A 43 2.02 5.46 -4.02
CA ILE A 43 2.10 4.08 -3.54
C ILE A 43 1.24 3.17 -4.40
N THR A 44 -0.02 3.55 -4.68
CA THR A 44 -0.92 2.74 -5.51
C THR A 44 -0.38 2.55 -6.92
N LYS A 45 0.18 3.61 -7.53
CA LYS A 45 0.79 3.54 -8.87
C LYS A 45 2.03 2.66 -8.88
N SER A 46 2.96 2.87 -7.94
CA SER A 46 4.21 2.11 -7.85
C SER A 46 3.96 0.64 -7.52
N TYR A 47 3.07 0.34 -6.57
CA TYR A 47 2.64 -1.02 -6.24
C TYR A 47 2.07 -1.73 -7.47
N ASN A 48 1.13 -1.10 -8.18
CA ASN A 48 0.50 -1.72 -9.34
C ASN A 48 1.44 -1.84 -10.56
N ALA A 49 2.50 -1.05 -10.63
CA ALA A 49 3.55 -1.19 -11.65
C ALA A 49 4.53 -2.33 -11.31
N LYS A 50 4.83 -2.52 -10.02
CA LYS A 50 5.76 -3.54 -9.53
C LYS A 50 5.09 -4.88 -9.21
N LYS A 51 3.75 -4.94 -9.19
CA LYS A 51 3.01 -6.17 -8.96
C LYS A 51 3.38 -7.18 -10.04
N LYS A 52 3.62 -8.43 -9.63
CA LYS A 52 3.96 -9.51 -10.54
C LYS A 52 2.66 -10.10 -11.13
N ARG A 53 2.25 -11.26 -10.65
CA ARG A 53 1.04 -11.98 -11.10
C ARG A 53 -0.24 -11.61 -10.34
N TRP A 54 -0.17 -10.71 -9.38
CA TRP A 54 -1.32 -10.34 -8.55
C TRP A 54 -2.26 -9.36 -9.25
N GLU A 55 -3.50 -9.30 -8.77
CA GLU A 55 -4.51 -8.37 -9.26
C GLU A 55 -4.14 -6.91 -8.97
N VAL A 56 -4.68 -5.99 -9.76
CA VAL A 56 -4.55 -4.55 -9.50
C VAL A 56 -5.26 -4.23 -8.18
N ARG A 57 -4.52 -3.73 -7.19
CA ARG A 57 -5.10 -3.35 -5.90
C ARG A 57 -5.52 -1.88 -5.95
N ARG A 58 -6.72 -1.61 -5.41
CA ARG A 58 -7.24 -0.25 -5.25
C ARG A 58 -6.55 0.44 -4.08
N LYS A 59 -6.39 1.76 -4.18
CA LYS A 59 -5.84 2.62 -3.12
C LYS A 59 -6.45 2.36 -1.73
N ARG A 60 -7.77 2.15 -1.66
CA ARG A 60 -8.47 1.89 -0.40
C ARG A 60 -8.03 0.58 0.24
N SER A 61 -7.84 -0.48 -0.55
CA SER A 61 -7.41 -1.79 -0.05
C SER A 61 -5.99 -1.72 0.50
N LEU A 62 -5.05 -1.14 -0.26
CA LEU A 62 -3.65 -0.98 0.19
C LEU A 62 -3.55 -0.16 1.47
N ARG A 63 -4.35 0.90 1.61
CA ARG A 63 -4.38 1.70 2.84
C ARG A 63 -4.93 0.94 4.03
N VAL A 64 -6.01 0.19 3.86
CA VAL A 64 -6.59 -0.59 4.96
C VAL A 64 -5.60 -1.66 5.41
N GLU A 65 -4.97 -2.37 4.46
CA GLU A 65 -3.95 -3.37 4.77
C GLU A 65 -2.80 -2.78 5.59
N TRP A 66 -2.30 -1.62 5.16
CA TRP A 66 -1.24 -0.91 5.85
C TRP A 66 -1.62 -0.44 7.26
N ILE A 67 -2.85 0.04 7.45
CA ILE A 67 -3.35 0.43 8.78
C ILE A 67 -3.45 -0.80 9.68
N LEU A 68 -3.93 -1.94 9.17
CA LEU A 68 -3.98 -3.19 9.92
C LEU A 68 -2.57 -3.65 10.32
N PHE A 69 -1.61 -3.58 9.39
CA PHE A 69 -0.21 -3.90 9.67
C PHE A 69 0.41 -3.00 10.75
N TYR A 70 0.21 -1.69 10.67
CA TYR A 70 0.67 -0.74 11.68
C TYR A 70 0.03 -0.98 13.06
N MET A 71 -1.29 -1.20 13.11
CA MET A 71 -2.00 -1.46 14.38
C MET A 71 -1.57 -2.78 15.04
N LEU A 72 -1.06 -3.75 14.26
CA LEU A 72 -0.52 -5.02 14.79
C LEU A 72 0.94 -4.91 15.28
N LEU A 73 1.69 -3.88 14.85
CA LEU A 73 3.07 -3.64 15.30
C LEU A 73 3.15 -2.80 16.59
N GLU A 74 2.05 -2.15 16.99
CA GLU A 74 1.95 -1.33 18.21
C GLU A 74 1.29 -2.05 19.40
N THR A 75 0.99 -3.36 19.29
CA THR A 75 0.43 -4.21 20.34
C THR A 75 1.43 -5.25 20.83
#